data_AF-G6FMN3-F1
#
_entry.id   AF-G6FMN3-F1
#
_cell.length_a   1.000
_cell.length_b   1.000
_cell.length_c   1.000
_cell.angle_alpha   90.00
_cell.angle_beta   90.00
_cell.angle_gamma   90.00
#
_symmetry.space_group_name_H-M   'P 1'
#
loop_
_entity.id
_entity.type
_entity.pdbx_description
1 polymer ?
#
loop_
_entity_poly.entity_id
_entity_poly.type
_entity_poly.pdbx_seq_one_letter_code
_entity_poly.pdbx_strand_id
1 'polypeptide(L)'
;MAPKIIDFVEDAGAPGIIAGIGAVILAPVVIPVVAGVGKPIAKSLIKGGLVLYEKSKGAFAELGETWEDMVAEARAELAESKQLPAVETADNISDNGA
;
A
#
# COMPACT_ATOMS: atom_id res chain seq x y z
N MET A 1 7.95 32.00 -5.72
CA MET A 1 8.45 30.86 -6.51
C MET A 1 7.96 29.61 -5.80
N ALA A 2 6.93 28.94 -6.32
CA ALA A 2 6.41 27.72 -5.72
C ALA A 2 7.51 26.64 -5.74
N PRO A 3 7.61 25.78 -4.71
CA PRO A 3 8.58 24.69 -4.72
C PRO A 3 8.21 23.71 -5.84
N LYS A 4 9.18 23.41 -6.73
CA LYS A 4 9.06 22.49 -7.89
C LYS A 4 8.53 21.08 -7.55
N ILE A 5 8.48 20.75 -6.26
CA ILE A 5 7.88 19.51 -5.75
C ILE A 5 6.38 19.46 -5.99
N ILE A 6 5.67 20.59 -5.94
CA ILE A 6 4.22 20.62 -6.16
C ILE A 6 3.92 20.32 -7.63
N ASP A 7 4.68 20.94 -8.54
CA ASP A 7 4.60 20.66 -9.98
C ASP A 7 4.92 19.19 -10.29
N PHE A 8 5.93 18.60 -9.62
CA PHE A 8 6.24 17.17 -9.75
C PHE A 8 5.13 16.26 -9.22
N VAL A 9 4.42 16.66 -8.15
CA VAL A 9 3.29 15.90 -7.60
C VAL A 9 2.10 15.89 -8.55
N GLU A 10 1.79 17.04 -9.15
CA GLU A 10 0.71 17.18 -10.13
C GLU A 10 1.02 16.43 -11.44
N ASP A 11 2.26 16.53 -11.96
CA ASP A 11 2.67 15.82 -13.19
C ASP A 11 2.84 14.30 -12.97
N ALA A 12 3.30 13.87 -11.80
CA ALA A 12 3.53 12.46 -11.51
C ALA A 12 2.28 11.71 -11.03
N GLY A 13 1.17 12.41 -10.75
CA GLY A 13 -0.07 11.82 -10.28
C GLY A 13 0.08 11.08 -8.93
N ALA A 14 -0.56 9.91 -8.78
CA ALA A 14 -0.52 9.13 -7.53
C ALA A 14 0.91 8.81 -7.02
N PRO A 15 1.88 8.43 -7.87
CA PRO A 15 3.30 8.34 -7.48
C PRO A 15 3.87 9.62 -6.87
N GLY A 16 3.49 10.78 -7.42
CA GLY A 16 3.88 12.09 -6.92
C GLY A 16 3.41 12.32 -5.50
N ILE A 17 2.13 12.07 -5.21
CA ILE A 17 1.55 12.24 -3.88
C ILE A 17 2.26 11.36 -2.84
N ILE A 18 2.50 10.08 -3.17
CA ILE A 18 3.19 9.15 -2.27
C ILE A 18 4.62 9.63 -1.98
N ALA A 19 5.36 10.02 -3.01
CA ALA A 19 6.70 10.56 -2.87
C ALA A 19 6.73 11.87 -2.05
N GLY A 20 5.74 12.74 -2.26
CA GLY A 20 5.59 14.01 -1.54
C GLY A 20 5.35 13.81 -0.04
N ILE A 21 4.44 12.90 0.33
CA ILE A 21 4.19 12.56 1.75
C ILE A 21 5.46 11.98 2.38
N GLY A 22 6.11 11.03 1.71
CA GLY A 22 7.37 10.45 2.18
C GLY A 22 8.47 11.50 2.37
N ALA A 23 8.59 12.44 1.43
CA ALA A 23 9.58 13.51 1.50
C ALA A 23 9.34 14.45 2.68
N VAL A 24 8.09 14.82 2.97
CA VAL A 24 7.75 15.69 4.12
C VAL A 24 8.09 14.99 5.45
N ILE A 25 7.79 13.70 5.57
CA ILE A 25 8.09 12.92 6.77
C ILE A 25 9.61 12.78 6.97
N LEU A 26 10.35 12.56 5.88
CA LEU A 26 11.80 12.34 5.94
C LEU A 26 12.63 13.63 5.95
N ALA A 27 12.06 14.77 5.55
CA ALA A 27 12.74 16.07 5.51
C ALA A 27 13.54 16.42 6.78
N PRO A 28 13.00 16.32 8.02
CA PRO A 28 13.75 16.66 9.23
C PRO A 28 14.96 15.76 9.51
N VAL A 29 15.06 14.59 8.86
CA VAL A 29 16.19 13.68 8.97
C VAL A 29 17.15 13.85 7.80
N VAL A 30 16.64 13.93 6.57
CA VAL A 30 17.45 14.00 5.36
C VAL A 30 18.21 15.33 5.27
N ILE A 31 17.54 16.45 5.58
CA ILE A 31 18.16 17.79 5.53
C ILE A 31 19.41 17.89 6.41
N PRO A 32 19.38 17.56 7.73
CA PRO A 32 20.58 17.64 8.56
C PRO A 32 21.66 16.64 8.15
N VAL A 33 21.30 15.44 7.64
CA VAL A 33 22.27 14.44 7.18
C VAL A 33 23.06 14.96 5.98
N VAL A 34 22.37 15.51 4.97
CA VAL A 34 23.00 16.11 3.78
C VAL A 34 23.81 17.35 4.15
N ALA A 35 23.36 18.14 5.14
CA ALA A 35 24.11 19.28 5.67
C ALA A 35 25.33 18.88 6.53
N GLY A 36 25.62 17.59 6.70
CA GLY A 36 26.79 17.10 7.43
C GLY A 36 26.68 17.11 8.96
N VAL A 37 25.58 17.62 9.52
CA VAL A 37 25.33 17.71 10.97
C VAL A 37 24.47 16.57 11.51
N GLY A 38 23.84 15.78 10.63
CA GLY A 38 22.93 14.69 10.97
C GLY A 38 23.60 13.34 11.22
N LYS A 39 24.94 13.25 11.20
CA LYS A 39 25.66 11.96 11.37
C LYS A 39 25.26 11.17 12.62
N PRO A 40 25.05 11.77 13.81
CA PRO A 40 24.57 11.03 14.99
C PRO A 40 23.15 10.46 14.79
N ILE A 41 22.26 11.23 14.16
CA ILE A 41 20.88 10.82 13.88
C ILE A 41 20.86 9.65 12.89
N ALA A 42 21.60 9.77 11.79
CA ALA A 42 21.73 8.68 10.81
C ALA A 42 22.27 7.40 11.45
N LYS A 43 23.29 7.51 12.31
CA LYS A 43 23.86 6.35 13.00
C LYS A 43 22.85 5.68 13.94
N SER A 44 22.04 6.45 14.66
CA SER A 44 20.98 5.94 15.52
C SER A 44 19.86 5.28 14.71
N LEU A 45 19.45 5.87 13.57
CA LEU A 45 18.45 5.29 12.67
C LEU A 45 18.94 4.00 12.03
N ILE A 46 20.19 3.93 11.58
CA ILE A 46 20.77 2.70 11.03
C ILE A 46 20.76 1.58 12.08
N LYS A 47 21.18 1.89 13.31
CA LYS A 47 21.16 0.89 14.41
C LYS A 47 19.75 0.48 14.79
N GLY A 48 18.84 1.44 14.96
CA GLY A 48 17.44 1.16 15.28
C GLY A 48 16.75 0.37 14.17
N GLY A 49 17.02 0.73 12.91
CA GLY A 49 16.52 0.04 11.72
C GLY A 49 17.05 -1.40 11.62
N LEU A 50 18.33 -1.63 11.94
CA LEU A 50 18.89 -2.98 11.98
C LEU A 50 18.19 -3.84 13.03
N VAL A 51 18.04 -3.32 14.26
CA VAL A 51 17.35 -4.03 15.35
C VAL A 51 15.89 -4.32 14.99
N LEU A 52 15.19 -3.35 14.39
CA LEU A 52 13.81 -3.51 13.95
C LEU A 52 13.71 -4.56 12.83
N TYR A 53 14.65 -4.56 11.87
CA TYR A 53 14.71 -5.55 10.80
C TYR A 53 14.98 -6.96 11.31
N GLU A 54 15.91 -7.12 12.25
CA GLU A 54 16.18 -8.43 12.88
C GLU A 54 14.96 -8.94 13.64
N LYS A 55 14.27 -8.07 14.39
CA LYS A 55 13.03 -8.41 15.10
C LYS A 55 11.88 -8.72 14.14
N SER A 56 11.77 -7.98 13.04
CA SER A 56 10.67 -8.17 12.10
C SER A 56 10.75 -9.50 11.38
N LYS A 57 11.96 -10.04 11.11
CA LYS A 57 12.12 -11.37 10.49
C LYS A 57 11.39 -12.48 11.23
N GLY A 58 11.34 -12.44 12.57
CA GLY A 58 10.56 -13.39 13.37
C GLY A 58 9.06 -13.09 13.30
N ALA A 59 8.67 -11.83 13.45
CA ALA A 59 7.26 -11.41 13.40
C ALA A 59 6.60 -11.69 12.04
N PHE A 60 7.33 -11.56 10.93
CA PHE A 60 6.82 -11.85 9.58
C PHE A 60 6.52 -13.34 9.36
N ALA A 61 7.17 -14.25 10.09
CA ALA A 61 6.88 -15.68 9.98
C ALA A 61 5.48 -15.99 10.57
N GLU A 62 5.18 -15.43 11.74
CA GLU A 62 3.89 -15.61 12.42
C GLU A 62 2.76 -14.83 11.71
N LEU A 63 3.04 -13.61 11.27
CA LEU A 63 2.07 -12.77 10.55
C LEU A 63 1.78 -13.29 9.14
N GLY A 64 2.71 -14.02 8.52
CA GLY A 64 2.56 -14.57 7.18
C GLY A 64 1.39 -15.54 7.09
N GLU A 65 1.27 -16.47 8.04
CA GLU A 65 0.17 -17.44 8.08
C GLU A 65 -1.19 -16.74 8.24
N THR A 66 -1.32 -15.83 9.22
CA THR A 66 -2.57 -15.08 9.43
C THR A 66 -2.89 -14.17 8.24
N TRP A 67 -1.88 -13.62 7.57
CA TRP A 67 -2.06 -12.79 6.38
C TRP A 67 -2.52 -13.62 5.17
N GLU A 68 -1.90 -14.78 4.95
CA GLU A 68 -2.32 -15.71 3.89
C GLU A 68 -3.76 -16.17 4.10
N ASP A 69 -4.16 -16.46 5.33
CA ASP A 69 -5.55 -16.79 5.68
C ASP A 69 -6.51 -15.64 5.34
N MET A 70 -6.23 -14.41 5.80
CA MET A 70 -7.08 -13.24 5.49
C MET A 70 -7.15 -12.95 3.98
N VAL A 71 -6.05 -13.15 3.24
CA VAL A 71 -6.03 -12.97 1.78
C VAL A 71 -6.82 -14.08 1.09
N ALA A 72 -6.74 -15.32 1.57
CA ALA A 72 -7.53 -16.43 1.06
C ALA A 72 -9.02 -16.21 1.28
N GLU A 73 -9.41 -15.75 2.47
CA GLU A 73 -10.78 -15.35 2.81
C GLU A 73 -11.27 -14.24 1.87
N ALA A 74 -10.54 -13.13 1.76
CA ALA A 74 -10.93 -12.03 0.88
C ALA A 74 -11.03 -12.44 -0.60
N ARG A 75 -10.16 -13.36 -1.07
CA ARG A 75 -10.23 -13.90 -2.43
C ARG A 75 -11.45 -14.80 -2.63
N ALA A 76 -11.79 -15.61 -1.64
CA ALA A 76 -12.98 -16.45 -1.68
C ALA A 76 -14.25 -15.58 -1.73
N GLU A 77 -14.34 -14.52 -0.92
CA GLU A 77 -15.44 -13.57 -0.95
C GLU A 77 -15.56 -12.86 -2.31
N LEU A 78 -14.45 -12.42 -2.90
CA LEU A 78 -14.45 -11.83 -4.25
C LEU A 78 -14.87 -12.84 -5.33
N ALA A 79 -14.45 -14.10 -5.21
CA ALA A 79 -14.85 -15.15 -6.15
C ALA A 79 -16.34 -15.50 -6.00
N GLU A 80 -16.85 -15.59 -4.78
CA GLU A 80 -18.27 -15.81 -4.47
C GLU A 80 -19.13 -14.65 -4.97
N SER A 81 -18.70 -13.40 -4.75
CA SER A 81 -19.39 -12.22 -5.31
C SER A 81 -19.44 -12.21 -6.85
N LYS A 82 -18.51 -12.91 -7.51
CA LYS A 82 -18.47 -13.09 -8.97
C LYS A 82 -19.24 -14.33 -9.45
N GLN A 83 -19.50 -15.28 -8.55
CA GLN A 83 -20.11 -16.57 -8.84
C GLN A 83 -21.59 -16.66 -8.45
N LEU A 84 -22.14 -15.64 -7.77
CA LEU A 84 -23.59 -15.39 -7.73
C LEU A 84 -24.11 -15.26 -9.17
N PRO A 85 -24.77 -16.31 -9.72
CA PRO A 85 -25.10 -16.37 -11.12
C PRO A 85 -26.37 -15.58 -11.38
N ALA A 86 -26.48 -15.11 -12.62
CA ALA A 86 -27.70 -14.73 -13.28
C ALA A 86 -28.77 -15.84 -13.19
N VAL A 87 -29.51 -15.88 -12.09
CA VAL A 87 -30.76 -16.62 -11.94
C VAL A 87 -31.85 -15.59 -11.63
N GLU A 88 -32.22 -14.80 -12.65
CA GLU A 88 -33.62 -14.39 -12.87
C GLU A 88 -33.78 -13.64 -14.21
N THR A 89 -33.64 -14.34 -15.34
CA THR A 89 -34.43 -14.03 -16.54
C THR A 89 -34.79 -15.34 -17.24
N ALA A 90 -35.39 -16.25 -16.49
CA ALA A 90 -36.17 -17.36 -17.02
C ALA A 90 -37.62 -17.14 -16.58
N ASP A 91 -38.24 -16.06 -17.06
CA ASP A 91 -39.70 -16.00 -17.25
C ASP A 91 -40.08 -14.71 -17.98
N ASN A 92 -41.04 -14.87 -18.90
CA ASN A 92 -41.77 -13.87 -19.69
C ASN A 92 -41.30 -13.66 -21.16
N ILE A 93 -42.18 -14.10 -22.07
CA ILE A 93 -42.39 -13.68 -23.47
C ILE A 93 -41.53 -14.50 -24.47
N SER A 94 -42.00 -15.52 -25.20
CA SER A 94 -43.34 -15.77 -25.74
C SER A 94 -43.53 -17.26 -26.03
N ASP A 95 -44.52 -17.86 -25.37
CA ASP A 95 -45.33 -18.92 -25.95
C ASP A 95 -46.70 -18.29 -26.30
N ASN A 96 -46.97 -18.22 -27.60
CA ASN A 96 -48.25 -18.02 -28.28
C ASN A 96 -47.86 -17.82 -29.76
N GLY A 97 -47.91 -18.80 -30.64
CA GLY A 97 -48.94 -19.81 -30.79
C GLY A 97 -49.59 -19.57 -32.16
N ALA A 98 -49.55 -20.61 -33.01
CA ALA A 98 -50.25 -20.78 -34.29
C ALA A 98 -49.85 -19.88 -35.48
#